data_AF-A0AAV0Q8R6-F1
#
_entry.id   AF-A0AAV0Q8R6-F1
#
_cell.length_a   1.000
_cell.length_b   1.000
_cell.length_c   1.000
_cell.angle_alpha   90.00
_cell.angle_beta   90.00
_cell.angle_gamma   90.00
#
_symmetry.space_group_name_H-M   'P 1'
#
loop_
_entity.id
_entity.type
_entity.pdbx_description
1 polymer ?
#
loop_
_entity_poly.entity_id
_entity_poly.type
_entity_poly.pdbx_seq_one_letter_code
_entity_poly.pdbx_strand_id
1 'polypeptide(L)'
;MRFTIPLPMFAYPIYLWRRSPGKKGSHFNPYSDLFAPHERKAVLISTLCWTSMVLLLLYSSFLFGFLPVLKIYGIPYLIFVAWLDMVTYLHHHGYEQKLPWYRGKEWSYLRGGLTTIDRDYGIINNIHHDIGTHVIHHLFPQIPHYHLVEATRAAKPVLGKYYREPKKSGAFPWHLFGYLARSLGEDHYVSDTGEVVFYQSDPEIFTFSKPNNAKTKSN
;
A
#
# COMPACT_ATOMS: atom_id res chain seq x y z
N MET A 1 -17.46 1.23 -3.18
CA MET A 1 -16.47 2.07 -3.92
C MET A 1 -15.05 1.99 -3.38
N ARG A 2 -14.79 2.11 -2.06
CA ARG A 2 -13.42 2.17 -1.49
C ARG A 2 -12.52 0.97 -1.83
N PHE A 3 -13.09 -0.20 -2.08
CA PHE A 3 -12.38 -1.45 -2.37
C PHE A 3 -12.49 -1.87 -3.85
N THR A 4 -13.04 -1.00 -4.70
CA THR A 4 -13.30 -1.31 -6.12
C THR A 4 -12.15 -0.80 -6.98
N ILE A 5 -11.43 -1.71 -7.64
CA ILE A 5 -10.37 -1.36 -8.60
C ILE A 5 -10.95 -0.44 -9.70
N PRO A 6 -10.24 0.64 -10.08
CA PRO A 6 -8.87 0.99 -9.69
C PRO A 6 -8.77 1.99 -8.52
N LEU A 7 -9.87 2.35 -7.87
CA LEU A 7 -9.91 3.44 -6.89
C LEU A 7 -8.88 3.31 -5.74
N PRO A 8 -8.70 2.14 -5.08
CA PRO A 8 -7.72 2.02 -4.01
C PRO A 8 -6.28 2.19 -4.48
N MET A 9 -5.99 2.03 -5.77
CA MET A 9 -4.64 2.18 -6.33
C MET A 9 -4.24 3.65 -6.52
N PHE A 10 -5.16 4.59 -6.29
CA PHE A 10 -4.86 6.03 -6.37
C PHE A 10 -5.11 6.71 -5.02
N ALA A 11 -5.09 5.94 -3.93
CA ALA A 11 -5.42 6.44 -2.61
C ALA A 11 -4.25 7.22 -1.99
N TYR A 12 -3.00 6.88 -2.32
CA TYR A 12 -1.83 7.51 -1.69
C TYR A 12 -1.78 9.05 -1.80
N PRO A 13 -1.97 9.68 -2.99
CA PRO A 13 -2.00 11.14 -3.07
C PRO A 13 -3.10 11.78 -2.19
N ILE A 14 -4.26 11.13 -2.07
CA ILE A 14 -5.35 11.60 -1.22
C ILE A 14 -4.96 11.47 0.26
N TYR A 15 -4.32 10.36 0.63
CA TYR A 15 -3.79 10.13 1.98
C TYR A 15 -2.78 11.21 2.39
N LEU A 16 -1.91 11.64 1.48
CA LEU A 16 -0.96 12.72 1.76
C LEU A 16 -1.67 14.01 2.17
N TRP A 17 -2.79 14.36 1.52
CA TRP A 17 -3.56 15.57 1.81
C TRP A 17 -4.49 15.48 3.01
N ARG A 18 -5.14 14.33 3.23
CA ARG A 18 -6.27 14.21 4.18
C ARG A 18 -6.13 13.11 5.23
N ARG A 19 -5.06 12.30 5.17
CA ARG A 19 -4.87 11.06 5.95
C ARG A 19 -6.00 10.05 5.75
N SER A 20 -5.94 8.96 6.51
CA SER A 20 -6.96 7.91 6.55
C SER A 20 -8.28 8.42 7.14
N PRO A 21 -9.44 7.84 6.75
CA PRO A 21 -10.74 8.19 7.33
C PRO A 21 -10.73 8.18 8.87
N GLY A 22 -11.34 9.19 9.48
CA GLY A 22 -11.38 9.34 10.95
C GLY A 22 -10.12 9.97 11.56
N LYS A 23 -9.08 10.26 10.76
CA LYS A 23 -7.90 11.02 11.20
C LYS A 23 -7.90 12.42 10.56
N LYS A 24 -7.33 13.40 11.26
CA LYS A 24 -7.14 14.77 10.77
C LYS A 24 -5.65 15.06 10.56
N GLY A 25 -5.35 15.98 9.65
CA GLY A 25 -3.98 16.42 9.35
C GLY A 25 -3.63 16.28 7.86
N SER A 26 -2.48 16.81 7.50
CA SER A 26 -1.93 16.78 6.14
C SER A 26 -0.41 16.64 6.21
N HIS A 27 0.17 15.83 5.34
CA HIS A 27 1.62 15.66 5.23
C HIS A 27 2.31 16.92 4.70
N PHE A 28 1.56 17.85 4.13
CA PHE A 28 2.07 19.13 3.62
C PHE A 28 2.00 20.26 4.66
N ASN A 29 1.38 20.02 5.83
CA ASN A 29 1.28 20.99 6.92
C ASN A 29 2.33 20.66 8.00
N PRO A 30 3.35 21.51 8.22
CA PRO A 30 4.37 21.26 9.26
C PRO A 30 3.78 21.24 10.68
N TYR A 31 2.62 21.87 10.90
CA TYR A 31 1.94 21.87 12.19
C TYR A 31 0.90 20.74 12.33
N SER A 32 0.87 19.79 11.41
CA SER A 32 0.03 18.59 11.55
C SER A 32 0.52 17.73 12.71
N ASP A 33 -0.40 17.08 13.44
CA ASP A 33 -0.14 16.09 14.50
C ASP A 33 0.55 14.80 13.99
N LEU A 34 1.04 14.81 12.76
CA LEU A 34 1.88 13.78 12.16
C LEU A 34 3.34 13.93 12.57
N PHE A 35 3.77 15.15 12.85
CA PHE A 35 5.19 15.50 12.92
C PHE A 35 5.56 16.09 14.28
N ALA A 36 6.72 15.70 14.78
CA ALA A 36 7.31 16.31 15.96
C ALA A 36 7.78 17.75 15.64
N PRO A 37 7.88 18.64 16.64
CA PRO A 37 8.29 20.03 16.40
C PRO A 37 9.63 20.19 15.67
N HIS A 38 10.57 19.26 15.84
CA HIS A 38 11.88 19.30 15.18
C HIS A 38 11.84 18.89 13.70
N GLU A 39 10.79 18.20 13.25
CA GLU A 39 10.63 17.75 11.85
C GLU A 39 10.01 18.83 10.96
N ARG A 40 9.42 19.88 11.55
CA ARG A 40 8.69 20.95 10.85
C ARG A 40 9.45 21.57 9.69
N LYS A 41 10.75 21.80 9.88
CA LYS A 41 11.62 22.38 8.84
C LYS A 41 11.75 21.44 7.65
N ALA A 42 11.91 20.14 7.88
CA ALA A 42 11.99 19.13 6.83
C ALA A 42 10.67 19.05 6.05
N VAL A 43 9.53 19.09 6.75
CA VAL A 43 8.20 19.11 6.11
C VAL A 43 8.04 20.36 5.24
N LEU A 44 8.40 21.55 5.75
CA LEU A 44 8.31 22.79 4.99
C LEU A 44 9.16 22.75 3.71
N ILE A 45 10.40 22.28 3.81
CA ILE A 45 11.30 22.13 2.65
C ILE A 45 10.71 21.14 1.64
N SER A 46 10.25 19.98 2.10
CA SER A 46 9.62 18.97 1.24
C SER A 46 8.39 19.52 0.51
N THR A 47 7.50 20.22 1.22
CA THR A 47 6.33 20.88 0.63
C THR A 47 6.75 21.90 -0.42
N LEU A 48 7.76 22.73 -0.14
CA LEU A 48 8.28 23.71 -1.11
C LEU A 48 8.81 23.03 -2.37
N CYS A 49 9.63 21.98 -2.24
CA CYS A 49 10.16 21.21 -3.37
C CYS A 49 9.02 20.62 -4.23
N TRP A 50 8.01 20.03 -3.60
CA TRP A 50 6.85 19.48 -4.30
C TRP A 50 6.04 20.56 -5.01
N THR A 51 5.76 21.69 -4.35
CA THR A 51 5.07 22.83 -4.98
C THR A 51 5.88 23.38 -6.16
N SER A 52 7.19 23.55 -6.02
CA SER A 52 8.07 23.98 -7.11
C SER A 52 8.04 23.02 -8.29
N MET A 53 8.04 21.71 -8.05
CA MET A 53 7.93 20.71 -9.13
C MET A 53 6.59 20.81 -9.87
N VAL A 54 5.48 20.96 -9.15
CA VAL A 54 4.15 21.14 -9.78
C VAL A 54 4.12 22.42 -10.61
N LEU A 55 4.63 23.54 -10.09
CA LEU A 55 4.71 24.80 -10.83
C LEU A 55 5.59 24.68 -12.08
N LEU A 56 6.71 23.95 -11.99
CA LEU A 56 7.59 23.69 -13.13
C LEU A 56 6.87 22.88 -14.23
N LEU A 57 6.10 21.85 -13.85
CA LEU A 57 5.33 21.05 -14.80
C LEU A 57 4.19 21.86 -15.44
N LEU A 58 3.52 22.72 -14.66
CA LEU A 58 2.50 23.63 -15.17
C LEU A 58 3.11 24.62 -16.17
N TYR A 59 4.22 25.26 -15.80
CA TYR A 59 4.97 26.16 -16.69
C TYR A 59 5.43 25.46 -17.97
N SER A 60 5.98 24.25 -17.85
CA SER A 60 6.37 23.41 -18.99
C SER A 60 5.18 23.07 -19.88
N SER A 61 3.98 22.89 -19.32
CA SER A 61 2.76 22.64 -20.09
C SER A 61 2.33 23.85 -20.92
N PHE A 62 2.62 25.08 -20.47
CA PHE A 62 2.41 26.29 -21.27
C PHE A 62 3.43 26.44 -22.40
N LEU A 63 4.69 26.03 -22.16
CA LEU A 63 5.75 26.15 -23.17
C LEU A 63 5.70 25.06 -24.25
N PHE A 64 5.50 23.81 -23.85
CA PHE A 64 5.62 22.63 -24.72
C PHE A 64 4.26 21.99 -25.05
N GLY A 65 3.18 22.52 -24.49
CA GLY A 65 1.84 21.96 -24.58
C GLY A 65 1.56 20.92 -23.48
N PHE A 66 0.28 20.79 -23.15
CA PHE A 66 -0.19 19.88 -22.10
C PHE A 66 0.07 18.40 -22.42
N LEU A 67 -0.17 17.96 -23.67
CA LEU A 67 -0.10 16.55 -24.04
C LEU A 67 1.30 15.95 -23.92
N PRO A 68 2.39 16.61 -24.36
CA PRO A 68 3.74 16.10 -24.12
C PRO A 68 4.08 15.95 -22.63
N VAL A 69 3.75 16.95 -21.80
CA VAL A 69 3.99 16.89 -20.35
C VAL A 69 3.18 15.78 -19.70
N LEU A 70 1.90 15.63 -20.07
CA LEU A 70 1.05 14.54 -19.60
C LEU A 70 1.66 13.16 -19.94
N LYS A 71 2.17 12.98 -21.16
CA LYS A 71 2.76 11.68 -21.58
C LYS A 71 4.06 11.35 -20.87
N ILE A 72 4.93 12.33 -20.62
CA ILE A 72 6.27 12.11 -20.06
C ILE A 72 6.25 12.09 -18.53
N TYR A 73 5.42 12.91 -17.89
CA TYR A 73 5.37 13.02 -16.43
C TYR A 73 4.07 12.50 -15.84
N GLY A 74 2.93 12.88 -16.40
CA GLY A 74 1.62 12.55 -15.80
C GLY A 74 1.29 11.06 -15.85
N ILE A 75 1.34 10.43 -17.03
CA ILE A 75 1.03 9.01 -17.20
C ILE A 75 2.00 8.12 -16.41
N PRO A 76 3.35 8.31 -16.49
CA PRO A 76 4.27 7.54 -15.67
C PRO A 76 4.07 7.72 -14.16
N TYR A 77 3.74 8.94 -13.70
CA TYR A 77 3.42 9.18 -12.29
C TYR A 77 2.17 8.42 -11.84
N LEU A 78 1.10 8.40 -12.65
CA LEU A 78 -0.12 7.64 -12.34
C LEU A 78 0.15 6.14 -12.26
N ILE A 79 0.97 5.61 -13.19
CA ILE A 79 1.39 4.20 -13.15
C ILE A 79 2.22 3.92 -11.88
N PHE A 80 3.15 4.80 -11.54
CA PHE A 80 3.96 4.68 -10.33
C PHE A 80 3.09 4.67 -9.06
N VAL A 81 2.13 5.59 -8.94
CA VAL A 81 1.19 5.64 -7.80
C VAL A 81 0.38 4.35 -7.70
N ALA A 82 -0.22 3.92 -8.81
CA ALA A 82 -1.01 2.68 -8.87
C ALA A 82 -0.20 1.46 -8.44
N TRP A 83 1.02 1.39 -8.93
CA TRP A 83 1.91 0.30 -8.66
C TRP A 83 2.45 0.32 -7.21
N LEU A 84 2.81 1.49 -6.68
CA LEU A 84 3.23 1.67 -5.29
C LEU A 84 2.13 1.27 -4.30
N ASP A 85 0.89 1.69 -4.55
CA ASP A 85 -0.27 1.32 -3.73
C ASP A 85 -0.50 -0.19 -3.77
N MET A 86 -0.42 -0.81 -4.95
CA MET A 86 -0.54 -2.26 -5.08
C MET A 86 0.55 -3.02 -4.32
N VAL A 87 1.82 -2.65 -4.50
CA VAL A 87 2.98 -3.29 -3.85
C VAL A 87 2.85 -3.20 -2.34
N THR A 88 2.60 -1.99 -1.82
CA THR A 88 2.44 -1.75 -0.38
C THR A 88 1.25 -2.53 0.17
N TYR A 89 0.12 -2.56 -0.53
CA TYR A 89 -1.05 -3.31 -0.09
C TYR A 89 -0.76 -4.82 -0.01
N LEU A 90 -0.19 -5.42 -1.05
CA LEU A 90 0.07 -6.86 -1.14
C LEU A 90 1.13 -7.36 -0.16
N HIS A 91 2.02 -6.48 0.28
CA HIS A 91 2.97 -6.73 1.35
C HIS A 91 2.33 -6.86 2.74
N HIS A 92 1.09 -6.41 2.90
CA HIS A 92 0.35 -6.44 4.16
C HIS A 92 -0.99 -7.20 4.07
N HIS A 93 -1.42 -7.62 2.87
CA HIS A 93 -2.69 -8.28 2.62
C HIS A 93 -2.58 -9.39 1.56
N GLY A 94 -3.64 -10.18 1.39
CA GLY A 94 -3.78 -11.14 0.29
C GLY A 94 -2.94 -12.40 0.43
N TYR A 95 -2.57 -12.79 1.64
CA TYR A 95 -2.06 -14.13 1.91
C TYR A 95 -3.21 -15.16 1.93
N GLU A 96 -2.89 -16.45 1.86
CA GLU A 96 -3.92 -17.51 1.88
C GLU A 96 -4.56 -17.63 3.25
N GLN A 97 -3.75 -17.60 4.32
CA GLN A 97 -4.22 -17.50 5.69
C GLN A 97 -4.29 -16.02 6.12
N LYS A 98 -5.39 -15.62 6.77
CA LYS A 98 -5.53 -14.26 7.31
C LYS A 98 -4.42 -14.00 8.34
N LEU A 99 -3.81 -12.82 8.25
CA LEU A 99 -2.74 -12.41 9.14
C LEU A 99 -3.34 -11.69 10.36
N PRO A 100 -2.81 -11.95 11.57
CA PRO A 100 -3.26 -11.28 12.76
C PRO A 100 -2.85 -9.81 12.75
N TRP A 101 -3.79 -8.94 13.08
CA TRP A 101 -3.54 -7.55 13.39
C TRP A 101 -3.42 -7.41 14.92
N TYR A 102 -2.22 -7.07 15.37
CA TYR A 102 -1.93 -6.89 16.78
C TYR A 102 -2.14 -5.44 17.21
N ARG A 103 -2.74 -5.23 18.38
CA ARG A 103 -2.88 -3.90 19.01
C ARG A 103 -2.79 -4.00 20.53
N GLY A 104 -2.64 -2.86 21.19
CA GLY A 104 -2.53 -2.82 22.65
C GLY A 104 -1.30 -3.58 23.15
N LYS A 105 -1.48 -4.45 24.14
CA LYS A 105 -0.38 -5.20 24.75
C LYS A 105 0.18 -6.31 23.86
N GLU A 106 -0.61 -6.76 22.88
CA GLU A 106 -0.21 -7.80 21.94
C GLU A 106 0.71 -7.26 20.83
N TRP A 107 0.74 -5.95 20.61
CA TRP A 107 1.59 -5.35 19.58
C TRP A 107 3.05 -5.28 20.01
N SER A 108 3.94 -5.72 19.12
CA SER A 108 5.39 -5.49 19.23
C SER A 108 5.99 -5.31 17.84
N TYR A 109 7.14 -4.65 17.77
CA TYR A 109 7.87 -4.44 16.51
C TYR A 109 8.09 -5.76 15.75
N LEU A 110 8.56 -6.80 16.45
CA LEU A 110 8.80 -8.12 15.89
C LEU A 110 7.51 -8.76 15.35
N ARG A 111 6.41 -8.72 16.12
CA ARG A 111 5.13 -9.30 15.68
C ARG A 111 4.56 -8.55 14.49
N GLY A 112 4.68 -7.23 14.46
CA GLY A 112 4.31 -6.41 13.31
C GLY A 112 5.11 -6.77 12.05
N GLY A 113 6.44 -6.84 12.16
CA GLY A 113 7.31 -7.24 11.05
C GLY A 113 7.02 -8.65 10.53
N LEU A 114 6.71 -9.61 11.42
CA LEU A 114 6.35 -10.99 11.02
C LEU A 114 4.94 -11.12 10.42
N THR A 115 4.14 -10.05 10.42
CA THR A 115 2.84 -10.00 9.73
C THR A 115 2.93 -9.36 8.35
N THR A 116 4.12 -8.99 7.89
CA THR A 116 4.31 -8.65 6.48
C THR A 116 4.49 -9.90 5.63
N ILE A 117 4.36 -9.74 4.31
CA ILE A 117 4.37 -10.83 3.34
C ILE A 117 5.44 -10.53 2.30
N ASP A 118 6.37 -11.47 2.12
CA ASP A 118 7.27 -11.42 0.97
C ASP A 118 6.50 -11.67 -0.32
N ARG A 119 6.85 -10.96 -1.40
CA ARG A 119 6.22 -11.08 -2.72
C ARG A 119 7.29 -11.18 -3.80
N ASP A 120 7.12 -12.12 -4.71
CA ASP A 120 8.01 -12.27 -5.87
C ASP A 120 7.42 -11.51 -7.06
N TYR A 121 8.11 -10.47 -7.53
CA TYR A 121 7.72 -9.63 -8.66
C TYR A 121 8.35 -10.05 -10.01
N GLY A 122 9.05 -11.18 -10.07
CA GLY A 122 9.71 -11.66 -11.30
C GLY A 122 10.87 -10.75 -11.68
N ILE A 123 10.93 -10.31 -12.95
CA ILE A 123 12.00 -9.40 -13.43
C ILE A 123 11.99 -8.04 -12.73
N ILE A 124 10.86 -7.66 -12.12
CA ILE A 124 10.68 -6.36 -11.48
C ILE A 124 11.36 -6.31 -10.11
N ASN A 125 11.72 -7.45 -9.49
CA ASN A 125 12.39 -7.50 -8.19
C ASN A 125 13.62 -6.57 -8.11
N ASN A 126 14.51 -6.65 -9.11
CA ASN A 126 15.72 -5.83 -9.16
C ASN A 126 15.41 -4.33 -9.37
N ILE A 127 14.35 -4.01 -10.12
CA ILE A 127 13.90 -2.63 -10.34
C ILE A 127 13.40 -2.02 -9.03
N HIS A 128 12.79 -2.84 -8.17
CA HIS A 128 12.34 -2.44 -6.85
C HIS A 128 13.38 -2.56 -5.74
N HIS A 129 14.65 -2.78 -6.09
CA HIS A 129 15.67 -2.99 -5.07
C HIS A 129 15.30 -4.15 -4.11
N ASP A 130 14.75 -5.24 -4.65
CA ASP A 130 14.40 -6.46 -3.92
C ASP A 130 13.45 -6.25 -2.71
N ILE A 131 12.62 -5.20 -2.74
CA ILE A 131 11.63 -4.91 -1.69
C ILE A 131 10.66 -6.07 -1.42
N GLY A 132 10.54 -7.01 -2.36
CA GLY A 132 9.77 -8.24 -2.20
C GLY A 132 10.23 -9.13 -1.04
N THR A 133 11.44 -8.92 -0.51
CA THR A 133 11.96 -9.48 0.77
C THR A 133 11.50 -8.67 1.98
N HIS A 134 10.22 -8.31 1.97
CA HIS A 134 9.65 -7.27 2.81
C HIS A 134 9.71 -7.59 4.30
N VAL A 135 9.65 -8.87 4.69
CA VAL A 135 9.77 -9.30 6.10
C VAL A 135 11.13 -8.88 6.68
N ILE A 136 12.23 -9.17 6.00
CA ILE A 136 13.56 -8.77 6.48
C ILE A 136 13.76 -7.27 6.38
N HIS A 137 13.27 -6.65 5.31
CA HIS A 137 13.28 -5.20 5.20
C HIS A 137 12.61 -4.52 6.41
N HIS A 138 11.47 -5.04 6.87
CA HIS A 138 10.79 -4.50 8.06
C HIS A 138 11.45 -4.88 9.38
N LEU A 139 12.04 -6.07 9.51
CA LEU A 139 12.71 -6.45 10.76
C LEU A 139 14.06 -5.74 10.94
N PHE A 140 14.77 -5.50 9.84
CA PHE A 140 16.12 -4.94 9.82
C PHE A 140 16.27 -3.89 8.71
N PRO A 141 15.59 -2.73 8.82
CA PRO A 141 15.61 -1.69 7.78
C PRO A 141 16.99 -1.08 7.53
N GLN A 142 17.96 -1.32 8.41
CA GLN A 142 19.35 -0.90 8.24
C GLN A 142 20.13 -1.79 7.26
N ILE A 143 19.64 -3.00 6.96
CA ILE A 143 20.25 -3.86 5.94
C ILE A 143 19.99 -3.19 4.59
N PRO A 144 21.04 -2.87 3.82
CA PRO A 144 20.87 -2.22 2.53
C PRO A 144 20.24 -3.21 1.55
N HIS A 145 19.51 -2.65 0.58
CA HIS A 145 18.67 -3.43 -0.32
C HIS A 145 19.42 -4.55 -1.07
N TYR A 146 20.68 -4.32 -1.44
CA TYR A 146 21.54 -5.26 -2.16
C TYR A 146 22.01 -6.46 -1.32
N HIS A 147 21.75 -6.47 0.00
CA HIS A 147 21.95 -7.64 0.87
C HIS A 147 20.64 -8.26 1.35
N LEU A 148 19.46 -7.74 0.99
CA LEU A 148 18.19 -8.24 1.54
C LEU A 148 17.90 -9.69 1.13
N VAL A 149 18.22 -10.08 -0.10
CA VAL A 149 18.04 -11.46 -0.58
C VAL A 149 18.91 -12.45 0.19
N GLU A 150 20.16 -12.08 0.45
CA GLU A 150 21.09 -12.87 1.25
C GLU A 150 20.63 -12.97 2.71
N ALA A 151 20.27 -11.84 3.33
CA ALA A 151 19.78 -11.77 4.69
C ALA A 151 18.48 -12.59 4.87
N THR A 152 17.59 -12.55 3.88
CA THR A 152 16.35 -13.36 3.87
C THR A 152 16.67 -14.84 3.84
N ARG A 153 17.59 -15.27 2.97
CA ARG A 153 18.04 -16.67 2.93
C ARG A 153 18.62 -17.13 4.27
N ALA A 154 19.43 -16.29 4.92
CA ALA A 154 20.04 -16.59 6.22
C ALA A 154 19.03 -16.60 7.37
N ALA A 155 18.00 -15.75 7.32
CA ALA A 155 17.00 -15.64 8.37
C ALA A 155 15.90 -16.73 8.28
N LYS A 156 15.62 -17.29 7.10
CA LYS A 156 14.58 -18.31 6.89
C LYS A 156 14.62 -19.45 7.92
N PRO A 157 15.76 -20.12 8.21
CA PRO A 157 15.82 -21.19 9.21
C PRO A 157 15.50 -20.71 10.63
N VAL A 158 15.89 -19.48 10.95
CA VAL A 158 15.66 -18.86 12.28
C VAL A 158 14.18 -18.50 12.46
N LEU A 159 13.55 -17.94 11.42
CA LEU A 159 12.13 -17.61 11.42
C LEU A 159 11.24 -18.86 11.42
N GLY A 160 11.71 -19.95 10.82
CA GLY A 160 11.05 -21.25 10.83
C GLY A 160 9.59 -21.15 10.38
N LYS A 161 8.67 -21.64 11.22
CA LYS A 161 7.21 -21.65 10.94
C LYS A 161 6.58 -20.25 10.77
N TYR A 162 7.28 -19.19 11.17
CA TYR A 162 6.79 -17.82 11.04
C TYR A 162 7.13 -17.20 9.68
N TYR A 163 8.06 -17.80 8.92
CA TYR A 163 8.35 -17.37 7.56
C TYR A 163 7.37 -17.98 6.56
N ARG A 164 6.93 -17.17 5.60
CA ARG A 164 5.96 -17.54 4.57
C ARG A 164 6.65 -17.44 3.22
N GLU A 165 6.92 -18.58 2.59
CA GLU A 165 7.53 -18.59 1.27
C GLU A 165 6.61 -17.93 0.24
N PRO A 166 7.08 -16.93 -0.52
CA PRO A 166 6.30 -16.35 -1.59
C PRO A 166 6.11 -17.33 -2.74
N LYS A 167 4.91 -17.33 -3.33
CA LYS A 167 4.70 -17.99 -4.63
C LYS A 167 5.63 -17.35 -5.66
N LYS A 168 6.36 -18.19 -6.39
CA LYS A 168 7.31 -17.72 -7.41
C LYS A 168 6.60 -17.16 -8.63
N SER A 169 7.13 -16.06 -9.13
CA SER A 169 6.71 -15.44 -10.39
C SER A 169 7.48 -16.04 -11.56
N GLY A 170 6.86 -16.03 -12.74
CA GLY A 170 7.61 -16.16 -13.99
C GLY A 170 8.32 -14.84 -14.30
N ALA A 171 8.45 -14.50 -15.59
CA ALA A 171 8.94 -13.18 -15.96
C ALA A 171 8.08 -12.05 -15.35
N PHE A 172 6.76 -12.24 -15.33
CA PHE A 172 5.79 -11.28 -14.82
C PHE A 172 4.96 -11.87 -13.66
N PRO A 173 4.58 -11.07 -12.66
CA PRO A 173 3.92 -11.55 -11.45
C PRO A 173 2.39 -11.64 -11.58
N TRP A 174 1.89 -12.35 -12.60
CA TRP A 174 0.46 -12.41 -12.90
C TRP A 174 -0.43 -12.87 -11.74
N HIS A 175 0.11 -13.75 -10.89
CA HIS A 175 -0.62 -14.29 -9.75
C HIS A 175 -0.95 -13.22 -8.68
N LEU A 176 -0.19 -12.13 -8.61
CA LEU A 176 -0.40 -11.05 -7.64
C LEU A 176 -1.69 -10.28 -7.90
N PHE A 177 -2.13 -10.16 -9.15
CA PHE A 177 -3.41 -9.53 -9.48
C PHE A 177 -4.61 -10.33 -8.95
N GLY A 178 -4.50 -11.66 -8.96
CA GLY A 178 -5.51 -12.53 -8.34
C GLY A 178 -5.54 -12.39 -6.81
N TYR A 179 -4.38 -12.22 -6.18
CA TYR A 179 -4.28 -11.93 -4.74
C TYR A 179 -4.88 -10.56 -4.40
N LEU A 180 -4.58 -9.54 -5.21
CA LEU A 180 -5.14 -8.20 -5.05
C LEU A 180 -6.67 -8.23 -5.15
N ALA A 181 -7.22 -8.81 -6.21
CA ALA A 181 -8.67 -8.85 -6.44
C ALA A 181 -9.41 -9.60 -5.32
N ARG A 182 -8.89 -10.76 -4.90
CA ARG A 182 -9.46 -11.56 -3.80
C ARG A 182 -9.40 -10.79 -2.47
N SER A 183 -8.22 -10.26 -2.14
CA SER A 183 -7.99 -9.55 -0.89
C SER A 183 -8.84 -8.27 -0.79
N LEU A 184 -8.98 -7.50 -1.87
CA LEU A 184 -9.88 -6.36 -1.90
C LEU A 184 -11.36 -6.72 -1.73
N GLY A 185 -11.77 -7.95 -2.05
CA GLY A 185 -13.13 -8.44 -1.83
C GLY A 185 -13.40 -9.05 -0.45
N GLU A 186 -12.34 -9.31 0.33
CA GLU A 186 -12.43 -10.02 1.62
C GLU A 186 -11.86 -9.24 2.81
N ASP A 187 -10.89 -8.35 2.58
CA ASP A 187 -10.14 -7.64 3.62
C ASP A 187 -10.65 -6.21 3.76
N HIS A 188 -11.88 -6.05 4.26
CA HIS A 188 -12.55 -4.74 4.33
C HIS A 188 -12.27 -4.01 5.65
N TYR A 189 -12.30 -4.71 6.78
CA TYR A 189 -12.10 -4.11 8.10
C TYR A 189 -11.59 -5.12 9.12
N VAL A 190 -11.19 -4.63 10.29
CA VAL A 190 -10.87 -5.45 11.47
C VAL A 190 -11.80 -5.04 12.63
N SER A 191 -12.07 -5.96 13.56
CA SER A 191 -12.94 -5.68 14.72
C SER A 191 -12.40 -4.54 15.59
N ASP A 192 -13.31 -3.70 16.09
CA ASP A 192 -13.01 -2.69 17.10
C ASP A 192 -12.75 -3.29 18.49
N THR A 193 -13.00 -4.59 18.71
CA THR A 193 -12.81 -5.32 19.99
C THR A 193 -11.78 -6.46 19.88
N GLY A 194 -11.03 -6.72 20.97
CA GLY A 194 -9.96 -7.73 21.07
C GLY A 194 -8.55 -7.23 20.77
N GLU A 195 -7.49 -7.83 21.31
CA GLU A 195 -6.10 -7.36 21.09
C GLU A 195 -5.40 -8.03 19.88
N VAL A 196 -5.87 -9.22 19.49
CA VAL A 196 -5.49 -9.92 18.26
C VAL A 196 -6.73 -10.10 17.41
N VAL A 197 -6.77 -9.41 16.26
CA VAL A 197 -7.94 -9.41 15.36
C VAL A 197 -7.52 -9.78 13.94
N PHE A 198 -8.47 -10.11 13.07
CA PHE A 198 -8.20 -10.49 11.69
C PHE A 198 -9.09 -9.68 10.76
N TYR A 199 -8.65 -9.52 9.51
CA TYR A 199 -9.47 -8.89 8.49
C TYR A 199 -10.74 -9.69 8.21
N GLN A 200 -11.82 -8.95 7.98
CA GLN A 200 -13.16 -9.45 7.76
C GLN A 200 -13.79 -8.82 6.53
N SER A 201 -14.65 -9.60 5.87
CA SER A 201 -15.48 -9.14 4.76
C SER A 201 -16.68 -8.38 5.32
N ASP A 202 -16.87 -7.16 4.85
CA ASP A 202 -18.12 -6.43 5.00
C ASP A 202 -19.19 -6.99 4.04
N PRO A 203 -20.27 -7.62 4.54
CA PRO A 203 -21.32 -8.18 3.70
C PRO A 203 -22.15 -7.09 3.00
N GLU A 204 -22.15 -5.86 3.50
CA GLU A 204 -22.94 -4.75 2.94
C GLU A 204 -22.22 -4.03 1.81
N ILE A 205 -20.92 -4.26 1.60
CA ILE A 205 -20.15 -3.58 0.56
C ILE A 205 -20.66 -3.87 -0.86
N PHE A 206 -21.24 -5.05 -1.10
CA PHE A 206 -21.76 -5.46 -2.40
C PHE A 206 -23.30 -5.48 -2.51
N THR A 207 -24.04 -5.27 -1.40
CA THR A 207 -25.51 -5.24 -1.44
C THR A 207 -26.06 -3.99 -2.12
N PHE A 208 -25.36 -2.85 -2.03
CA PHE A 208 -25.73 -1.61 -2.71
C PHE A 208 -25.51 -1.62 -4.24
N SER A 209 -24.96 -2.71 -4.82
CA SER A 209 -24.77 -2.85 -6.27
C SER A 209 -25.84 -3.70 -6.96
N LYS A 210 -26.79 -4.29 -6.24
CA LYS A 210 -27.95 -4.96 -6.85
C LYS A 210 -29.03 -3.92 -7.17
N PRO A 211 -29.46 -3.77 -8.43
CA PRO A 211 -30.66 -2.99 -8.72
C PRO A 211 -31.84 -3.64 -8.00
N ASN A 212 -32.64 -2.83 -7.31
CA ASN A 212 -33.89 -3.22 -6.68
C ASN A 212 -34.91 -3.68 -7.76
N ASN A 213 -34.77 -4.90 -8.26
CA ASN A 213 -35.82 -5.58 -9.01
C ASN A 213 -36.80 -6.22 -8.02
N ALA A 214 -37.57 -5.38 -7.34
CA ALA A 214 -38.71 -5.81 -6.56
C ALA A 214 -39.78 -4.72 -6.50
N LYS A 215 -40.32 -4.34 -7.67
CA LYS A 215 -41.67 -3.77 -7.77
C LYS A 215 -42.29 -4.16 -9.11
N THR A 216 -43.13 -5.20 -9.08
CA THR A 216 -44.39 -5.36 -9.84
C THR A 216 -44.78 -6.85 -9.78
N LYS A 217 -46.00 -7.29 -9.53
CA LYS A 217 -47.30 -6.70 -9.17
C LYS A 217 -48.12 -7.90 -8.69
N SER A 218 -48.72 -7.82 -7.50
CA SER A 218 -49.89 -8.64 -7.19
C SER A 218 -51.09 -8.02 -7.90
N ASN A 219 -51.73 -8.79 -8.77
CA ASN A 219 -53.16 -8.70 -9.06
C ASN A 219 -53.70 -10.11 -8.90
#